data_AF-A0A534CVU6-F1
#
_entry.id   AF-A0A534CVU6-F1
#
_cell.length_a   1.000
_cell.length_b   1.000
_cell.length_c   1.000
_cell.angle_alpha   90.00
_cell.angle_beta   90.00
_cell.angle_gamma   90.00
#
_symmetry.space_group_name_H-M   'P 1'
#
loop_
_entity.id
_entity.type
_entity.pdbx_description
1 polymer ?
#
loop_
_entity_poly.entity_id
_entity_poly.type
_entity_poly.pdbx_seq_one_letter_code
_entity_poly.pdbx_strand_id
1 'polypeptide(L)'
;MNEARLEALTERLLRAGVAPRHARRAVQELRAHHADVMAELRAAGIPPAQSEGLAAERVGPDEAFVREMLARPELRSFASRRPFVAFTLLPLLAFIALSALSVGSLIAVLEAARHWRAWLSPALIEGARGLCAALFFGAMWLAPLAAAAVTCLLA
;
A
#
# COMPACT_ATOMS: atom_id res chain seq x y z
N MET A 1 5.15 -6.19 28.56
CA MET A 1 5.84 -5.63 27.37
C MET A 1 5.36 -4.22 27.10
N ASN A 2 6.28 -3.28 26.92
CA ASN A 2 5.97 -1.86 26.76
C ASN A 2 5.53 -1.54 25.32
N GLU A 3 4.59 -0.61 25.16
CA GLU A 3 4.04 -0.20 23.85
C GLU A 3 5.13 0.33 22.90
N ALA A 4 6.07 1.12 23.44
CA ALA A 4 7.18 1.66 22.66
C ALA A 4 8.06 0.58 22.01
N ARG A 5 8.24 -0.58 22.67
CA ARG A 5 8.98 -1.71 22.08
C ARG A 5 8.20 -2.33 20.93
N LEU A 6 6.87 -2.43 21.05
CA LEU A 6 6.01 -2.98 20.00
C LEU A 6 5.96 -2.08 18.77
N GLU A 7 5.92 -0.76 18.97
CA GLU A 7 5.99 0.22 17.90
C GLU A 7 7.34 0.14 17.17
N ALA A 8 8.45 0.11 17.90
CA ALA A 8 9.79 -0.04 17.32
C ALA A 8 9.91 -1.36 16.52
N LEU A 9 9.35 -2.46 17.03
CA LEU A 9 9.34 -3.74 16.33
C LEU A 9 8.48 -3.69 15.06
N THR A 10 7.31 -3.06 15.13
CA THR A 10 6.43 -2.83 13.97
C THR A 10 7.18 -2.05 12.89
N GLU A 11 7.83 -0.95 13.25
CA GLU A 11 8.60 -0.12 12.31
C GLU A 11 9.73 -0.92 11.65
N ARG A 12 10.46 -1.73 12.43
CA ARG A 12 11.53 -2.58 11.90
C ARG A 12 10.99 -3.61 10.89
N LEU A 13 9.85 -4.24 11.16
CA LEU A 13 9.21 -5.17 10.23
C LEU A 13 8.78 -4.48 8.93
N LEU A 14 8.19 -3.29 9.03
CA LEU A 14 7.78 -2.49 7.88
C LEU A 14 8.99 -2.09 7.02
N ARG A 15 10.05 -1.57 7.63
CA ARG A 15 11.30 -1.21 6.93
C ARG A 15 11.96 -2.42 6.25
N ALA A 16 11.77 -3.61 6.82
CA ALA A 16 12.27 -4.85 6.24
C ALA A 16 11.37 -5.45 5.14
N GLY A 17 10.23 -4.81 4.83
CA GLY A 17 9.36 -5.16 3.71
C GLY A 17 8.20 -6.11 4.05
N VAL A 18 7.91 -6.33 5.33
CA VAL A 18 6.70 -7.06 5.77
C VAL A 18 5.47 -6.18 5.55
N ALA A 19 4.39 -6.77 5.02
CA ALA A 19 3.18 -5.98 4.74
C ALA A 19 2.55 -5.42 6.04
N PRO A 20 1.95 -4.22 6.02
CA PRO A 20 1.44 -3.56 7.23
C PRO A 20 0.44 -4.41 8.04
N ARG A 21 -0.44 -5.14 7.36
CA ARG A 21 -1.39 -6.06 7.99
C ARG A 21 -0.70 -7.22 8.70
N HIS A 22 0.36 -7.77 8.10
CA HIS A 22 1.12 -8.88 8.69
C HIS A 22 2.02 -8.41 9.82
N ALA A 23 2.65 -7.24 9.72
CA ALA A 23 3.44 -6.65 10.80
C ALA A 23 2.59 -6.41 12.04
N ARG A 24 1.41 -5.77 11.89
CA ARG A 24 0.48 -5.54 13.00
C ARG A 24 -0.01 -6.84 13.63
N ARG A 25 -0.39 -7.82 12.81
CA ARG A 25 -0.85 -9.13 13.30
C ARG A 25 0.26 -9.87 14.07
N ALA A 26 1.47 -9.91 13.53
CA ALA A 26 2.60 -10.59 14.16
C ALA A 26 2.96 -9.96 15.51
N VAL A 27 2.92 -8.63 15.60
CA VAL A 27 3.14 -7.88 16.86
C VAL A 27 2.02 -8.13 17.87
N GLN A 28 0.77 -8.25 17.43
CA GLN A 28 -0.35 -8.63 18.29
C GLN A 28 -0.22 -10.07 18.80
N GLU A 29 0.18 -11.01 17.94
CA GLU A 29 0.43 -12.40 18.32
C GLU A 29 1.59 -12.48 19.34
N LEU A 30 2.66 -11.70 19.15
CA LEU A 30 3.77 -11.61 20.11
C LEU A 30 3.31 -11.03 21.46
N ARG A 31 2.45 -10.01 21.44
CA ARG A 31 1.86 -9.42 22.66
C ARG A 31 0.99 -10.44 23.39
N ALA A 32 0.17 -11.20 22.67
CA ALA A 32 -0.66 -12.25 23.25
C ALA A 32 0.22 -13.35 23.87
N HIS A 33 1.23 -13.83 23.15
CA HIS A 33 2.14 -14.85 23.66
C HIS A 33 2.88 -14.38 24.93
N HIS A 34 3.36 -13.14 24.96
CA HIS A 34 3.94 -12.57 26.18
C HIS A 34 2.92 -12.51 27.33
N ALA A 35 1.66 -12.18 27.07
CA ALA A 35 0.62 -12.15 28.09
C ALA A 35 0.35 -13.55 28.66
N ASP A 36 0.32 -14.58 27.81
CA ASP A 36 0.15 -15.97 28.20
C ASP A 36 1.32 -16.45 29.08
N VAL A 37 2.56 -16.18 28.67
CA VAL A 37 3.76 -16.51 29.47
C VAL A 37 3.74 -15.82 30.83
N MET A 38 3.31 -14.55 30.89
CA MET A 38 3.17 -13.85 32.16
C MET A 38 2.07 -14.43 33.05
N ALA A 39 0.97 -14.91 32.48
CA ALA A 39 -0.10 -15.57 33.21
C ALA A 39 0.38 -16.91 33.81
N GLU A 40 1.12 -17.70 33.03
CA GLU A 40 1.73 -18.94 33.50
C GLU A 40 2.70 -18.71 34.66
N LEU A 41 3.61 -17.72 34.53
CA LEU A 41 4.60 -17.41 35.58
C LEU A 41 3.92 -16.94 36.88
N ARG A 42 2.83 -16.16 36.77
CA ARG A 42 2.03 -15.76 37.94
C ARG A 42 1.30 -16.94 38.56
N ALA A 43 0.74 -17.85 37.76
CA ALA A 43 0.10 -19.05 38.24
C ALA A 43 1.09 -19.99 38.94
N ALA A 44 2.35 -19.98 38.51
CA ALA A 44 3.46 -20.67 39.17
C ALA A 44 3.97 -19.96 40.45
N GLY A 45 3.35 -18.84 40.86
CA GLY A 45 3.70 -18.11 42.08
C GLY A 45 4.96 -17.24 41.96
N ILE A 46 5.46 -17.00 40.74
CA ILE A 46 6.68 -16.21 40.54
C ILE A 46 6.37 -14.70 40.71
N PRO A 47 7.17 -13.97 41.53
CA PRO A 47 6.98 -12.53 41.73
C PRO A 47 7.09 -11.73 40.43
N PRO A 48 6.28 -10.67 40.25
CA PRO A 48 6.21 -9.91 39.00
C PRO A 48 7.55 -9.35 38.51
N ALA A 49 8.45 -8.96 39.44
CA ALA A 49 9.78 -8.46 39.09
C ALA A 49 10.70 -9.53 38.47
N GLN A 50 10.53 -10.81 38.85
CA GLN A 50 11.28 -11.93 38.26
C GLN A 50 10.60 -12.45 37.00
N SER A 51 9.26 -12.39 36.96
CA SER A 51 8.46 -12.84 35.82
C SER A 51 8.77 -12.07 34.54
N GLU A 52 9.07 -10.77 34.60
CA GLU A 52 9.43 -9.99 33.41
C GLU A 52 10.75 -10.44 32.76
N GLY A 53 11.76 -10.76 33.57
CA GLY A 53 13.04 -11.27 33.08
C GLY A 53 12.89 -12.66 32.43
N LEU A 54 12.17 -13.56 33.11
CA LEU A 54 11.89 -14.91 32.60
C LEU A 54 11.00 -14.90 31.37
N ALA A 55 10.03 -13.99 31.30
CA ALA A 55 9.19 -13.82 30.12
C ALA A 55 10.00 -13.29 28.92
N ALA A 56 10.92 -12.35 29.14
CA ALA A 56 11.80 -11.86 28.07
C ALA A 56 12.72 -12.97 27.53
N GLU A 57 13.24 -13.83 28.41
CA GLU A 57 14.08 -14.97 28.04
C GLU A 57 13.30 -16.03 27.24
N ARG A 58 12.05 -16.33 27.65
CA ARG A 58 11.17 -17.28 26.94
C ARG A 58 10.66 -16.77 25.59
N VAL A 59 10.31 -15.49 25.50
CA VAL A 59 9.83 -14.88 24.24
C VAL A 59 10.97 -14.74 23.23
N GLY A 60 12.21 -14.63 23.71
CA GLY A 60 13.41 -14.59 22.88
C GLY A 60 13.70 -13.19 22.30
N PRO A 61 14.83 -13.07 21.58
CA PRO A 61 15.29 -11.79 21.05
C PRO A 61 14.49 -11.32 19.83
N ASP A 62 14.24 -10.01 19.75
CA ASP A 62 13.49 -9.35 18.67
C ASP A 62 14.10 -9.63 17.28
N GLU A 63 15.43 -9.72 17.20
CA GLU A 63 16.19 -10.03 15.98
C GLU A 63 15.87 -11.41 15.41
N ALA A 64 15.67 -12.41 16.28
CA ALA A 64 15.32 -13.76 15.84
C ALA A 64 13.90 -13.77 15.26
N PHE A 65 12.97 -13.09 15.93
CA PHE A 65 11.61 -12.92 15.47
C PHE A 65 11.54 -12.20 14.11
N VAL A 66 12.25 -11.08 13.94
CA VAL A 66 12.31 -10.36 12.66
C VAL A 66 12.89 -11.25 11.56
N ARG A 67 13.96 -11.99 11.84
CA ARG A 67 14.58 -12.91 10.87
C ARG A 67 13.63 -14.01 10.43
N GLU A 68 12.88 -14.59 11.36
CA GLU A 68 11.87 -15.60 11.06
C GLU A 68 10.74 -15.03 10.19
N MET A 69 10.24 -13.84 10.52
CA MET A 69 9.22 -13.17 9.72
C MET A 69 9.71 -12.86 8.30
N LEU A 70 10.98 -12.51 8.13
CA LEU A 70 11.58 -12.25 6.81
C LEU A 70 11.85 -13.51 6.01
N ALA A 71 12.08 -14.65 6.67
CA ALA A 71 12.25 -15.94 6.01
C ALA A 71 10.97 -16.43 5.34
N ARG A 72 9.79 -15.94 5.76
CA ARG A 72 8.49 -16.29 5.17
C ARG A 72 8.15 -15.31 4.03
N PRO A 73 8.34 -15.67 2.75
CA PRO A 73 8.07 -14.77 1.63
C PRO A 73 6.59 -14.36 1.55
N GLU A 74 5.68 -15.16 2.11
CA GLU A 74 4.24 -14.92 2.19
C GLU A 74 3.84 -13.71 3.04
N LEU A 75 4.72 -13.26 3.95
CA LEU A 75 4.45 -12.10 4.81
C LEU A 75 4.89 -10.78 4.18
N ARG A 76 5.66 -10.83 3.10
CA ARG A 76 6.20 -9.67 2.39
C ARG A 76 5.12 -8.95 1.59
N SER A 77 5.13 -7.62 1.60
CA SER A 77 4.24 -6.79 0.77
C SER A 77 4.47 -7.05 -0.72
N PHE A 78 3.45 -6.83 -1.55
CA PHE A 78 3.59 -6.99 -3.00
C PHE A 78 4.68 -6.08 -3.58
N ALA A 79 4.77 -4.84 -3.04
CA ALA A 79 5.82 -3.89 -3.37
C ALA A 79 7.23 -4.38 -2.98
N SER A 80 7.40 -5.08 -1.85
CA SER A 80 8.71 -5.64 -1.47
C SER A 80 9.04 -6.95 -2.19
N ARG A 81 8.04 -7.73 -2.61
CA ARG A 81 8.26 -8.95 -3.43
C ARG A 81 8.68 -8.63 -4.86
N ARG A 82 8.10 -7.58 -5.45
CA ARG A 82 8.37 -7.19 -6.85
C ARG A 82 8.41 -5.67 -6.99
N PRO A 83 9.49 -5.01 -6.52
CA PRO A 83 9.60 -3.55 -6.57
C PRO A 83 9.51 -3.01 -8.00
N PHE A 84 10.12 -3.69 -8.97
CA PHE A 84 10.03 -3.29 -10.38
C PHE A 84 8.60 -3.33 -10.93
N VAL A 85 7.78 -4.29 -10.48
CA VAL A 85 6.39 -4.37 -10.93
C VAL A 85 5.56 -3.26 -10.32
N ALA A 86 5.72 -3.01 -9.02
CA ALA A 86 4.97 -1.99 -8.30
C ALA A 86 5.35 -0.56 -8.71
N PHE A 87 6.65 -0.29 -8.89
CA PHE A 87 7.15 1.07 -9.13
C PHE A 87 7.39 1.41 -10.61
N THR A 88 7.39 0.44 -11.52
CA THR A 88 7.71 0.70 -12.93
C THR A 88 6.59 0.22 -13.85
N LEU A 89 6.22 -1.06 -13.76
CA LEU A 89 5.24 -1.66 -14.66
C LEU A 89 3.82 -1.16 -14.40
N LEU A 90 3.42 -1.03 -13.12
CA LEU A 90 2.08 -0.57 -12.76
C LEU A 90 1.83 0.90 -13.15
N PRO A 91 2.72 1.87 -12.84
CA PRO A 91 2.57 3.25 -13.33
C PRO A 91 2.59 3.35 -14.85
N LEU A 92 3.45 2.58 -15.52
CA LEU A 92 3.57 2.59 -16.98
C LEU A 92 2.28 2.10 -17.64
N LEU A 93 1.72 0.99 -17.16
CA LEU A 93 0.45 0.47 -17.67
C LEU A 93 -0.72 1.43 -17.40
N ALA A 94 -0.76 2.04 -16.22
CA ALA A 94 -1.76 3.06 -15.90
C ALA A 94 -1.67 4.27 -16.83
N PHE A 95 -0.45 4.74 -17.11
CA PHE A 95 -0.22 5.84 -18.05
C PHE A 95 -0.65 5.49 -19.49
N ILE A 96 -0.30 4.29 -19.97
CA ILE A 96 -0.71 3.81 -21.29
C ILE A 96 -2.24 3.71 -21.37
N ALA A 97 -2.87 3.09 -20.38
CA ALA A 97 -4.33 2.90 -20.36
C ALA A 97 -5.06 4.24 -20.38
N LEU A 98 -4.62 5.21 -19.56
CA LEU A 98 -5.25 6.51 -19.54
C LEU A 98 -5.01 7.29 -20.84
N SER A 99 -3.79 7.27 -21.37
CA SER A 99 -3.49 7.91 -22.65
C SER A 99 -4.38 7.35 -23.76
N ALA A 100 -4.56 6.03 -23.81
CA ALA A 100 -5.45 5.38 -24.75
C ALA A 100 -6.92 5.80 -24.57
N LEU A 101 -7.40 5.90 -23.33
CA LEU A 101 -8.75 6.38 -23.03
C LEU A 101 -8.96 7.84 -23.45
N SER A 102 -7.98 8.70 -23.21
CA SER A 102 -8.05 10.12 -23.61
C SER A 102 -8.00 10.30 -25.12
N VAL A 103 -7.18 9.53 -25.83
CA VAL A 103 -7.16 9.54 -27.31
C VAL A 103 -8.47 8.97 -27.86
N GLY A 104 -8.95 7.86 -27.30
CA GLY A 104 -10.21 7.24 -27.70
C GLY A 104 -11.42 8.15 -27.50
N SER A 105 -11.47 8.89 -26.38
CA SER A 105 -12.56 9.85 -26.13
C SER A 105 -12.52 11.02 -27.12
N LEU A 106 -11.34 11.52 -27.46
CA LEU A 106 -11.20 12.57 -28.48
C LEU A 106 -11.68 12.08 -29.86
N ILE A 107 -11.28 10.88 -30.27
CA ILE A 107 -11.72 10.27 -31.54
C ILE A 107 -13.25 10.11 -31.53
N ALA A 108 -13.83 9.59 -30.45
CA ALA A 108 -15.27 9.39 -30.33
C ALA A 108 -16.05 10.73 -30.42
N VAL A 109 -15.54 11.79 -29.79
CA VAL A 109 -16.14 13.14 -29.88
C VAL A 109 -16.06 13.69 -31.30
N LEU A 110 -14.92 13.51 -31.98
CA LEU A 110 -14.75 13.97 -33.37
C LEU A 110 -15.65 13.22 -34.35
N GLU A 111 -15.79 11.90 -34.20
CA GLU A 111 -16.70 11.10 -35.03
C GLU A 111 -18.18 11.45 -34.78
N ALA A 112 -18.57 11.63 -33.52
CA ALA A 112 -19.92 12.08 -33.17
C ALA A 112 -20.22 13.47 -33.75
N ALA A 113 -19.26 14.40 -33.68
CA ALA A 113 -19.36 15.72 -34.28
C ALA A 113 -19.41 15.65 -35.82
N ARG A 114 -18.72 14.69 -36.45
CA ARG A 114 -18.77 14.48 -37.90
C ARG A 114 -20.13 13.97 -38.36
N HIS A 115 -20.74 13.07 -37.59
CA HIS A 115 -22.04 12.48 -37.92
C HIS A 115 -23.21 13.46 -37.75
N TRP A 116 -23.19 14.29 -36.69
CA TRP A 116 -24.24 15.30 -36.42
C TRP A 116 -23.91 16.71 -36.92
N ARG A 117 -22.89 16.86 -37.78
CA ARG A 117 -22.34 18.16 -38.21
C ARG A 117 -23.38 19.11 -38.82
N ALA A 118 -24.45 18.58 -39.42
CA ALA A 118 -25.52 19.39 -40.01
C ALA A 118 -26.48 20.03 -38.96
N TRP A 119 -26.46 19.55 -37.72
CA TRP A 119 -27.36 20.00 -36.64
C TRP A 119 -26.63 20.68 -35.48
N LEU A 120 -25.30 20.67 -35.50
CA LEU A 120 -24.45 21.26 -34.45
C LEU A 120 -24.07 22.70 -34.78
N SER A 121 -24.35 23.62 -33.86
CA SER A 121 -23.90 25.01 -33.98
C SER A 121 -22.37 25.10 -33.78
N PRO A 122 -21.68 26.01 -34.49
CA PRO A 122 -20.22 26.17 -34.38
C PRO A 122 -19.76 26.49 -32.95
N ALA A 123 -20.57 27.19 -32.16
CA ALA A 123 -20.29 27.47 -30.74
C ALA A 123 -20.26 26.20 -29.87
N LEU A 124 -21.09 25.19 -30.16
CA LEU A 124 -21.11 23.93 -29.42
C LEU A 124 -19.86 23.09 -29.71
N ILE A 125 -19.36 23.16 -30.95
CA ILE A 125 -18.13 22.47 -31.39
C ILE A 125 -16.90 23.08 -30.70
N GLU A 126 -16.81 24.41 -30.63
CA GLU A 126 -15.71 25.08 -29.91
C GLU A 126 -15.73 24.79 -28.40
N GLY A 127 -16.91 24.79 -27.78
CA GLY A 127 -17.09 24.42 -26.38
C GLY A 127 -16.67 22.98 -26.08
N ALA A 128 -17.06 22.03 -26.94
CA ALA A 128 -16.67 20.63 -26.82
C ALA A 128 -15.15 20.44 -26.99
N ARG A 129 -14.52 21.20 -27.89
CA ARG A 129 -13.07 21.18 -28.10
C ARG A 129 -12.31 21.71 -26.89
N GLY A 130 -12.79 22.80 -26.28
CA GLY A 130 -12.22 23.36 -25.05
C GLY A 130 -12.35 22.42 -23.86
N LEU A 131 -13.53 21.81 -23.69
CA LEU A 131 -13.76 20.81 -22.64
C LEU A 131 -12.87 19.56 -22.82
N CYS A 132 -12.75 19.06 -24.06
CA CYS A 132 -11.86 17.93 -24.36
C CYS A 132 -10.39 18.28 -24.09
N ALA A 133 -9.93 19.46 -24.49
CA ALA A 133 -8.56 19.89 -24.22
C ALA A 133 -8.30 20.03 -22.71
N ALA A 134 -9.25 20.59 -21.95
CA ALA A 134 -9.14 20.71 -20.51
C ALA A 134 -9.15 19.35 -19.79
N LEU A 135 -9.99 18.41 -20.23
CA LEU A 135 -10.00 17.04 -19.73
C LEU A 135 -8.71 16.30 -20.08
N PHE A 136 -8.16 16.50 -21.28
CA PHE A 136 -6.91 15.90 -21.71
C PHE A 136 -5.72 16.45 -20.91
N PHE A 137 -5.68 17.77 -20.68
CA PHE A 137 -4.69 18.40 -19.83
C PHE A 137 -4.83 17.91 -18.38
N GLY A 138 -6.04 17.93 -17.83
CA GLY A 138 -6.31 17.42 -16.49
C GLY A 138 -5.89 15.96 -16.33
N ALA A 139 -6.22 15.10 -17.29
CA ALA A 139 -5.79 13.70 -17.31
C ALA A 139 -4.26 13.59 -17.38
N MET A 140 -3.59 14.35 -18.26
CA MET A 140 -2.13 14.28 -18.43
C MET A 140 -1.36 14.67 -17.16
N TRP A 141 -1.90 15.59 -16.36
CA TRP A 141 -1.25 16.07 -15.13
C TRP A 141 -1.71 15.33 -13.87
N LEU A 142 -2.99 14.97 -13.76
CA LEU A 142 -3.53 14.29 -12.58
C LEU A 142 -3.26 12.78 -12.59
N ALA A 143 -3.06 12.18 -13.76
CA ALA A 143 -2.78 10.75 -13.86
C ALA A 143 -1.44 10.29 -13.30
N PRO A 144 -0.31 10.96 -13.55
CA PRO A 144 0.93 10.59 -12.89
C PRO A 144 0.82 10.76 -11.37
N LEU A 145 0.06 11.76 -10.89
CA LEU A 145 -0.21 11.96 -9.46
C LEU A 145 -1.11 10.85 -8.88
N ALA A 146 -2.16 10.45 -9.60
CA ALA A 146 -3.06 9.37 -9.18
C ALA A 146 -2.35 8.00 -9.21
N ALA A 147 -1.55 7.74 -10.23
CA ALA A 147 -0.72 6.53 -10.31
C ALA A 147 0.30 6.49 -9.16
N ALA A 148 0.96 7.62 -8.86
CA ALA A 148 1.86 7.75 -7.72
C ALA A 148 1.13 7.52 -6.38
N ALA A 149 -0.07 8.09 -6.21
CA ALA A 149 -0.88 7.90 -5.01
C ALA A 149 -1.30 6.43 -4.81
N VAL A 150 -1.72 5.75 -5.89
CA VAL A 150 -2.06 4.32 -5.85
C VAL A 150 -0.83 3.48 -5.50
N THR A 151 0.35 3.79 -6.05
CA THR A 151 1.58 3.08 -5.67
C THR A 151 1.97 3.33 -4.20
N CYS A 152 1.79 4.54 -3.68
CA CYS A 152 2.02 4.83 -2.25
C CYS A 152 1.03 4.09 -1.33
N LEU A 153 -0.21 3.86 -1.77
CA LEU A 153 -1.21 3.10 -1.00
C LEU A 153 -0.97 1.59 -1.02
N LEU A 154 -0.27 1.08 -2.04
CA LEU A 154 0.02 -0.34 -2.21
C LEU A 154 1.41 -0.76 -1.70
N ALA A 155 2.29 0.20 -1.41
CA ALA A 155 3.61 0.01 -0.81
C ALA A 155 3.52 -0.23 0.70
#